data_AF-A0A7Y2SPN6-F1
#
_entry.id   AF-A0A7Y2SPN6-F1
#
_cell.length_a   1.000
_cell.length_b   1.000
_cell.length_c   1.000
_cell.angle_alpha   90.00
_cell.angle_beta   90.00
_cell.angle_gamma   90.00
#
_symmetry.space_group_name_H-M   'P 1'
#
loop_
_entity.id
_entity.type
_entity.pdbx_description
1 polymer ?
#
loop_
_entity_poly.entity_id
_entity_poly.type
_entity_poly.pdbx_seq_one_letter_code
_entity_poly.pdbx_strand_id
1 'polypeptide(L)'
;MSNQEPTIASILRMLASEYDGPVEERRVLDQVLERRPSAAKNPYATIRERLRWDGLALGWLRVSRGQLMPLHVALNGLRFRCVPRDRDVEAGMLPIAHLQPFAGLRSMGIRLIDDSGALMRFVDFDPDAAGGASFASPGFDLGTWYARSGFVPGDSILVSVVDADAPTLRIDREAAADLRRTVADAQDAELIDAIVARVNRSQVSLIPCDEVILPIFAVAPWRASYPGSPWQHLVTRDARLQLVDDIFLTSQHLPSLRLFASDEVFAPMPVPEGEQLAADTAILAEIDALQRDLRHSREQDADAGLWNGQIQRASAAYSTFDYYGDEPHLRSGSVGSVDRYDDLEDDDDDIGLGGLDVDDFLLEGEEFARLQAAHEELMSALPPGVADQIEAARPEEAEVIIASHLNMLLAKKPHLFPPLDLSVREDEDGLDPATDSLFDASIWQEDVDDDDWGDVDDDLLEPDDDESVSVYAESGDLIGQFHDYLSELGKSGTTARSRSRNVLIYAEFLASYYNRTLADGDYATLDECLFYYYPRRVMNTSPRQVREICTSVKQFYSFMKERGVIGEDRFAQALWRRRDQASRLVEIYDRITSDSPNFEALFSRLFQPYTD
;
A
#
# COMPACT_ATOMS: atom_id res chain seq x y z
N MET A 1 -10.59 49.62 -14.52
CA MET A 1 -10.35 48.70 -13.38
C MET A 1 -11.25 47.51 -13.61
N SER A 2 -10.70 46.39 -14.09
CA SER A 2 -11.44 45.15 -14.34
C SER A 2 -11.76 44.50 -13.00
N ASN A 3 -13.04 44.48 -12.60
CA ASN A 3 -13.53 43.59 -11.54
C ASN A 3 -13.40 42.15 -12.07
N GLN A 4 -12.25 41.52 -11.86
CA GLN A 4 -12.13 40.08 -12.03
C GLN A 4 -12.99 39.43 -10.95
N GLU A 5 -13.87 38.51 -11.36
CA GLU A 5 -14.64 37.71 -10.41
C GLU A 5 -13.70 36.97 -9.45
N PRO A 6 -14.01 36.93 -8.15
CA PRO A 6 -13.18 36.23 -7.18
C PRO A 6 -13.12 34.73 -7.50
N THR A 7 -11.91 34.18 -7.57
CA THR A 7 -11.68 32.74 -7.76
C THR A 7 -12.09 31.96 -6.51
N ILE A 8 -12.44 30.68 -6.65
CA ILE A 8 -12.73 29.79 -5.50
C ILE A 8 -11.56 29.81 -4.50
N ALA A 9 -10.32 29.74 -4.99
CA ALA A 9 -9.12 29.82 -4.15
C ALA A 9 -9.04 31.14 -3.35
N SER A 10 -9.30 32.29 -3.99
CA SER A 10 -9.31 33.58 -3.29
C SER A 10 -10.42 33.69 -2.23
N ILE A 11 -11.59 33.10 -2.50
CA ILE A 11 -12.69 33.06 -1.55
C ILE A 11 -12.35 32.15 -0.37
N LEU A 12 -11.79 30.97 -0.62
CA LEU A 12 -11.39 30.04 0.43
C LEU A 12 -10.32 30.65 1.34
N ARG A 13 -9.31 31.34 0.80
CA ARG A 13 -8.31 32.06 1.62
C ARG A 13 -8.93 33.18 2.45
N MET A 14 -9.86 33.94 1.86
CA MET A 14 -10.59 34.98 2.59
C MET A 14 -11.39 34.37 3.74
N LEU A 15 -12.18 33.32 3.47
CA LEU A 15 -12.97 32.62 4.48
C LEU A 15 -12.07 32.06 5.59
N ALA A 16 -10.90 31.50 5.26
CA ALA A 16 -9.95 31.00 6.26
C ALA A 16 -9.56 32.09 7.28
N SER A 17 -9.47 33.36 6.88
CA SER A 17 -9.19 34.48 7.79
C SER A 17 -10.39 34.99 8.58
N GLU A 18 -11.62 34.60 8.21
CA GLU A 18 -12.85 35.05 8.86
C GLU A 18 -13.31 34.13 10.01
N TYR A 19 -12.81 32.90 10.06
CA TYR A 19 -13.18 31.91 11.07
C TYR A 19 -12.10 31.73 12.14
N ASP A 20 -12.51 31.67 13.41
CA ASP A 20 -11.62 31.51 14.57
C ASP A 20 -11.64 30.09 15.17
N GLY A 21 -12.23 29.11 14.49
CA GLY A 21 -12.40 27.76 15.02
C GLY A 21 -12.85 26.72 14.00
N PRO A 22 -13.13 25.47 14.43
CA PRO A 22 -13.67 24.43 13.57
C PRO A 22 -15.00 24.86 12.92
N VAL A 23 -15.14 24.56 11.64
CA VAL A 23 -16.31 24.86 10.81
C VAL A 23 -16.74 23.60 10.09
N GLU A 24 -18.04 23.37 9.98
CA GLU A 24 -18.57 22.32 9.12
C GLU A 24 -18.18 22.58 7.66
N GLU A 25 -17.65 21.56 6.98
CA GLU A 25 -17.22 21.67 5.59
C GLU A 25 -18.35 22.20 4.71
N ARG A 26 -19.58 21.69 4.89
CA ARG A 26 -20.75 22.15 4.15
C ARG A 26 -20.99 23.65 4.27
N ARG A 27 -20.80 24.23 5.46
CA ARG A 27 -20.97 25.67 5.67
C ARG A 27 -19.93 26.48 4.90
N VAL A 28 -18.68 26.01 4.85
CA VAL A 28 -17.63 26.65 4.03
C VAL A 28 -18.01 26.59 2.55
N LEU A 29 -18.48 25.42 2.09
CA LEU A 29 -18.92 25.25 0.71
C LEU A 29 -20.08 26.18 0.34
N ASP A 30 -21.10 26.29 1.20
CA ASP A 30 -22.24 27.18 1.00
C ASP A 30 -21.79 28.64 0.90
N GLN A 31 -20.87 29.08 1.76
CA GLN A 31 -20.30 30.44 1.73
C GLN A 31 -19.51 30.72 0.44
N VAL A 32 -18.81 29.73 -0.11
CA VAL A 32 -18.14 29.87 -1.41
C VAL A 32 -19.18 30.07 -2.52
N LEU A 33 -20.26 29.30 -2.52
CA LEU A 33 -21.32 29.39 -3.54
C LEU A 33 -22.18 30.65 -3.40
N GLU A 34 -22.34 31.19 -2.20
CA GLU A 34 -22.96 32.50 -1.98
C GLU A 34 -22.15 33.63 -2.64
N ARG A 35 -20.82 33.56 -2.56
CA ARG A 35 -19.91 34.57 -3.14
C ARG A 35 -19.64 34.36 -4.63
N ARG A 36 -19.70 33.11 -5.09
CA ARG A 36 -19.54 32.70 -6.50
C ARG A 36 -20.57 31.62 -6.86
N PRO A 37 -21.78 32.01 -7.25
CA PRO A 37 -22.80 31.06 -7.68
C PRO A 37 -22.32 30.23 -8.87
N SER A 38 -22.61 28.93 -8.86
CA SER A 38 -22.27 28.00 -9.94
C SER A 38 -23.53 27.39 -10.53
N ALA A 39 -23.56 27.26 -11.86
CA ALA A 39 -24.64 26.60 -12.60
C ALA A 39 -24.34 25.11 -12.91
N ALA A 40 -23.24 24.57 -12.39
CA ALA A 40 -22.87 23.17 -12.59
C ALA A 40 -23.87 22.21 -11.95
N LYS A 41 -24.00 20.99 -12.50
CA LYS A 41 -24.87 19.92 -11.97
C LYS A 41 -24.52 19.56 -10.52
N ASN A 42 -23.23 19.60 -10.17
CA ASN A 42 -22.73 19.42 -8.80
C ASN A 42 -21.75 20.55 -8.44
N PRO A 43 -22.24 21.70 -7.93
CA PRO A 43 -21.41 22.88 -7.69
C PRO A 43 -20.41 22.69 -6.53
N TYR A 44 -20.62 21.69 -5.67
CA TYR A 44 -19.74 21.39 -4.54
C TYR A 44 -18.47 20.63 -4.92
N ALA A 45 -18.51 19.83 -6.00
CA ALA A 45 -17.43 18.91 -6.38
C ALA A 45 -16.08 19.64 -6.53
N THR A 46 -16.04 20.68 -7.34
CA THR A 46 -14.82 21.47 -7.60
C THR A 46 -14.27 22.15 -6.34
N ILE A 47 -15.14 22.58 -5.42
CA ILE A 47 -14.70 23.21 -4.17
C ILE A 47 -14.08 22.14 -3.24
N ARG A 48 -14.70 20.96 -3.15
CA ARG A 48 -14.16 19.83 -2.38
C ARG A 48 -12.84 19.33 -2.92
N GLU A 49 -12.72 19.23 -4.25
CA GLU A 49 -11.47 18.85 -4.91
C GLU A 49 -10.35 19.83 -4.59
N ARG A 50 -10.62 21.15 -4.64
CA ARG A 50 -9.66 22.17 -4.21
C ARG A 50 -9.28 22.05 -2.74
N LEU A 51 -10.24 21.79 -1.86
CA LEU A 51 -9.95 21.58 -0.44
C LEU A 51 -9.18 20.28 -0.18
N ARG A 52 -9.36 19.26 -1.02
CA ARG A 52 -8.62 17.98 -0.95
C ARG A 52 -7.16 18.15 -1.33
N TRP A 53 -6.88 18.81 -2.45
CA TRP A 53 -5.51 18.89 -2.99
C TRP A 53 -4.74 20.13 -2.55
N ASP A 54 -5.43 21.27 -2.40
CA ASP A 54 -4.82 22.57 -2.09
C ASP A 54 -5.19 23.06 -0.66
N GLY A 55 -5.85 22.24 0.16
CA GLY A 55 -6.44 22.66 1.44
C GLY A 55 -5.50 23.50 2.30
N LEU A 56 -4.31 22.97 2.61
CA LEU A 56 -3.32 23.66 3.43
C LEU A 56 -2.79 24.95 2.78
N ALA A 57 -2.56 24.94 1.47
CA ALA A 57 -2.14 26.13 0.70
C ALA A 57 -3.25 27.20 0.60
N LEU A 58 -4.50 26.81 0.85
CA LEU A 58 -5.66 27.70 0.94
C LEU A 58 -5.98 28.10 2.38
N GLY A 59 -5.18 27.66 3.36
CA GLY A 59 -5.35 28.00 4.77
C GLY A 59 -6.36 27.13 5.51
N TRP A 60 -6.63 25.91 5.03
CA TRP A 60 -7.61 24.99 5.60
C TRP A 60 -6.99 23.64 5.95
N LEU A 61 -7.33 23.14 7.14
CA LEU A 61 -6.95 21.83 7.65
C LEU A 61 -8.19 20.96 7.84
N ARG A 62 -8.21 19.75 7.29
CA ARG A 62 -9.32 18.81 7.54
C ARG A 62 -9.08 18.04 8.84
N VAL A 63 -9.92 18.31 9.83
CA VAL A 63 -9.80 17.71 11.17
C VAL A 63 -10.53 16.36 11.22
N SER A 64 -11.73 16.31 10.63
CA SER A 64 -12.58 15.12 10.50
C SER A 64 -13.29 15.10 9.14
N ARG A 65 -14.04 14.02 8.82
CA ARG A 65 -14.72 13.84 7.52
C ARG A 65 -15.68 14.96 7.10
N GLY A 66 -16.10 15.83 8.02
CA GLY A 66 -17.00 16.95 7.71
C GLY A 66 -16.63 18.24 8.42
N GLN A 67 -15.44 18.35 9.01
CA GLN A 67 -14.99 19.56 9.69
C GLN A 67 -13.65 20.03 9.16
N LEU A 68 -13.62 21.31 8.83
CA LEU A 68 -12.44 22.07 8.46
C LEU A 68 -12.07 23.00 9.62
N MET A 69 -10.78 23.23 9.81
CA MET A 69 -10.26 24.24 10.71
C MET A 69 -9.36 25.17 9.92
N PRO A 70 -9.44 26.49 10.09
CA PRO A 70 -8.46 27.40 9.54
C PRO A 70 -7.05 27.06 10.05
N LEU A 71 -6.09 26.99 9.13
CA LEU A 71 -4.72 26.58 9.43
C LEU A 71 -4.07 27.51 10.46
N HIS A 72 -4.36 28.82 10.38
CA HIS A 72 -3.86 29.79 11.34
C HIS A 72 -4.33 29.47 12.78
N VAL A 73 -5.58 29.00 12.96
CA VAL A 73 -6.12 28.55 14.26
C VAL A 73 -5.46 27.24 14.72
N ALA A 74 -5.19 26.33 13.79
CA ALA A 74 -4.54 25.05 14.07
C ALA A 74 -3.10 25.23 14.56
N LEU A 75 -2.38 26.20 13.99
CA LEU A 75 -0.97 26.46 14.29
C LEU A 75 -0.75 27.49 15.41
N ASN A 76 -1.69 28.41 15.65
CA ASN A 76 -1.49 29.48 16.63
C ASN A 76 -1.18 28.95 18.03
N GLY A 77 -0.05 29.39 18.59
CA GLY A 77 0.42 29.02 19.92
C GLY A 77 0.84 27.56 20.04
N LEU A 78 0.92 26.81 18.94
CA LEU A 78 1.34 25.42 18.92
C LEU A 78 2.80 25.32 19.37
N ARG A 79 3.06 24.35 20.25
CA ARG A 79 4.39 24.06 20.79
C ARG A 79 4.75 22.61 20.50
N PHE A 80 5.97 22.41 20.05
CA PHE A 80 6.52 21.09 19.76
C PHE A 80 8.00 21.05 20.08
N ARG A 81 8.58 19.85 20.02
CA ARG A 81 9.97 19.60 20.36
C ARG A 81 10.70 19.04 19.15
N CYS A 82 11.92 19.51 18.96
CA CYS A 82 12.88 18.94 18.04
C CYS A 82 14.10 18.45 18.83
N VAL A 83 14.71 17.36 18.39
CA VAL A 83 15.99 16.86 18.91
C VAL A 83 16.90 16.67 17.70
N PRO A 84 17.85 17.59 17.45
CA PRO A 84 18.78 17.48 16.32
C PRO A 84 19.70 16.27 16.48
N ARG A 85 20.20 15.71 15.37
CA ARG A 85 21.20 14.63 15.42
C ARG A 85 22.55 15.19 15.85
N ASP A 86 23.40 14.35 16.43
CA ASP A 86 24.75 14.73 16.84
C ASP A 86 25.54 15.36 15.67
N ARG A 87 25.45 14.77 14.46
CA ARG A 87 26.05 15.32 13.23
C ARG A 87 25.52 16.71 12.85
N ASP A 88 24.24 16.98 13.10
CA ASP A 88 23.61 18.28 12.78
C ASP A 88 24.07 19.34 13.79
N VAL A 89 24.19 18.97 15.06
CA VAL A 89 24.74 19.85 16.12
C VAL A 89 26.19 20.20 15.82
N GLU A 90 27.01 19.21 15.43
CA GLU A 90 28.40 19.41 15.03
C GLU A 90 28.53 20.30 13.79
N ALA A 91 27.65 20.12 12.80
CA ALA A 91 27.58 20.95 11.60
C ALA A 91 27.00 22.35 11.86
N GLY A 92 26.41 22.59 13.04
CA GLY A 92 25.73 23.84 13.35
C GLY A 92 24.42 24.05 12.57
N MET A 93 23.76 22.97 12.16
CA MET A 93 22.60 22.99 11.28
C MET A 93 21.36 22.37 11.95
N LEU A 94 20.18 22.83 11.53
CA LEU A 94 18.90 22.19 11.84
C LEU A 94 18.16 21.88 10.53
N PRO A 95 18.11 20.61 10.09
CA PRO A 95 17.34 20.20 8.93
C PRO A 95 15.85 20.57 9.05
N ILE A 96 15.23 20.99 7.94
CA ILE A 96 13.81 21.39 7.93
C ILE A 96 12.86 20.25 8.30
N ALA A 97 13.28 18.99 8.11
CA ALA A 97 12.51 17.80 8.49
C ALA A 97 12.09 17.81 9.98
N HIS A 98 12.91 18.38 10.86
CA HIS A 98 12.56 18.53 12.28
C HIS A 98 11.37 19.46 12.53
N LEU A 99 11.08 20.37 11.60
CA LEU A 99 9.99 21.34 11.70
C LEU A 99 8.74 20.87 10.97
N GLN A 100 8.81 19.81 10.16
CA GLN A 100 7.65 19.25 9.48
C GLN A 100 6.70 18.55 10.48
N PRO A 101 5.37 18.59 10.25
CA PRO A 101 4.68 19.36 9.21
C PRO A 101 4.33 20.80 9.60
N PHE A 102 4.71 21.27 10.79
CA PHE A 102 4.34 22.59 11.33
C PHE A 102 4.94 23.76 10.55
N ALA A 103 6.02 23.50 9.82
CA ALA A 103 6.68 24.38 8.86
C ALA A 103 5.97 24.46 7.49
N GLY A 104 5.13 23.48 7.15
CA GLY A 104 4.57 23.30 5.81
C GLY A 104 5.53 22.62 4.82
N LEU A 105 5.01 21.75 3.96
CA LEU A 105 5.78 20.90 3.04
C LEU A 105 6.45 21.66 1.87
N ARG A 106 6.03 22.90 1.57
CA ARG A 106 6.46 23.65 0.37
C ARG A 106 7.35 24.87 0.64
N SER A 107 8.03 24.90 1.78
CA SER A 107 9.24 25.70 2.06
C SER A 107 9.37 27.02 1.28
N MET A 108 8.45 27.97 1.45
CA MET A 108 8.66 29.34 0.97
C MET A 108 8.06 30.32 1.99
N GLY A 109 8.87 30.68 2.99
CA GLY A 109 8.57 31.84 3.84
C GLY A 109 8.66 31.65 5.35
N ILE A 110 9.07 30.48 5.85
CA ILE A 110 9.24 30.25 7.29
C ILE A 110 10.37 31.13 7.83
N ARG A 111 10.12 31.76 8.97
CA ARG A 111 11.12 32.52 9.72
C ARG A 111 11.40 31.81 11.03
N LEU A 112 12.66 31.49 11.29
CA LEU A 112 13.08 30.94 12.57
C LEU A 112 13.77 32.05 13.36
N ILE A 113 13.33 32.30 14.59
CA ILE A 113 13.88 33.31 15.49
C ILE A 113 14.31 32.69 16.82
N ASP A 114 15.33 33.26 17.46
CA ASP A 114 15.67 32.92 18.84
C ASP A 114 14.84 33.67 19.89
N ASP A 115 15.18 33.42 21.16
CA ASP A 115 14.65 34.08 22.35
C ASP A 115 14.83 35.61 22.35
N SER A 116 15.84 36.12 21.64
CA SER A 116 16.08 37.56 21.45
C SER A 116 15.34 38.17 20.25
N GLY A 117 14.69 37.33 19.43
CA GLY A 117 14.02 37.72 18.19
C GLY A 117 14.97 37.84 16.99
N ALA A 118 16.22 37.37 17.09
CA ALA A 118 17.15 37.39 15.97
C ALA A 118 16.82 36.27 14.97
N LEU A 119 16.83 36.61 13.68
CA LEU A 119 16.48 35.71 12.59
C LEU A 119 17.63 34.74 12.30
N MET A 120 17.32 33.45 12.21
CA MET A 120 18.25 32.41 11.74
C MET A 120 18.31 32.41 10.22
N ARG A 121 19.51 32.17 9.68
CA ARG A 121 19.72 32.07 8.25
C ARG A 121 19.24 30.72 7.75
N PHE A 122 18.36 30.72 6.75
CA PHE A 122 18.04 29.53 5.99
C PHE A 122 19.17 29.24 5.00
N VAL A 123 19.61 27.99 4.94
CA VAL A 123 20.61 27.47 4.01
C VAL A 123 19.88 26.51 3.10
N ASP A 124 19.75 26.92 1.84
CA ASP A 124 19.11 26.10 0.82
C ASP A 124 20.08 25.02 0.31
N PHE A 125 19.52 24.00 -0.33
CA PHE A 125 20.29 22.96 -1.01
C PHE A 125 20.95 23.55 -2.27
N ASP A 126 22.26 23.34 -2.41
CA ASP A 126 22.99 23.63 -3.65
C ASP A 126 23.31 22.30 -4.36
N PRO A 127 22.53 21.91 -5.40
CA PRO A 127 22.74 20.66 -6.13
C PRO A 127 24.11 20.57 -6.82
N ASP A 128 24.74 21.71 -7.11
CA ASP A 128 25.99 21.77 -7.88
C ASP A 128 27.24 21.83 -6.98
N ALA A 129 27.08 21.96 -5.65
CA ALA A 129 28.18 22.27 -4.74
C ALA A 129 29.08 21.10 -4.31
N ALA A 130 28.79 19.85 -4.66
CA ALA A 130 29.67 18.74 -4.26
C ALA A 130 29.69 17.60 -5.27
N GLY A 131 30.87 17.33 -5.82
CA GLY A 131 31.19 16.05 -6.46
C GLY A 131 30.93 14.90 -5.49
N GLY A 132 29.74 14.30 -5.59
CA GLY A 132 29.41 12.94 -5.23
C GLY A 132 29.26 12.55 -3.75
N ALA A 133 29.30 13.46 -2.76
CA ALA A 133 29.37 12.99 -1.36
C ALA A 133 28.65 13.78 -0.25
N SER A 134 27.78 14.76 -0.52
CA SER A 134 27.02 15.37 0.59
C SER A 134 25.64 15.89 0.16
N PHE A 135 24.65 15.01 0.17
CA PHE A 135 23.23 15.38 0.08
C PHE A 135 22.77 16.00 1.41
N ALA A 136 23.17 17.24 1.69
CA ALA A 136 22.72 17.93 2.90
C ALA A 136 21.28 18.43 2.71
N SER A 137 20.34 17.94 3.53
CA SER A 137 18.96 18.42 3.53
C SER A 137 18.90 19.91 3.87
N PRO A 138 18.03 20.71 3.21
CA PRO A 138 17.90 22.14 3.48
C PRO A 138 17.53 22.38 4.96
N GLY A 139 18.00 23.50 5.51
CA GLY A 139 17.88 23.73 6.94
C GLY A 139 18.26 25.13 7.40
N PHE A 140 18.29 25.33 8.71
CA PHE A 140 18.69 26.59 9.32
C PHE A 140 20.10 26.49 9.92
N ASP A 141 20.89 27.54 9.74
CA ASP A 141 22.19 27.71 10.40
C ASP A 141 21.97 28.17 11.84
N LEU A 142 22.23 27.26 12.78
CA LEU A 142 22.12 27.46 14.22
C LEU A 142 23.50 27.54 14.89
N GLY A 143 24.62 27.50 14.17
CA GLY A 143 25.95 27.37 14.77
C GLY A 143 26.26 28.47 15.79
N THR A 144 25.92 29.72 15.47
CA THR A 144 26.07 30.85 16.41
C THR A 144 25.13 30.72 17.62
N TRP A 145 23.91 30.23 17.40
CA TRP A 145 22.93 30.04 18.46
C TRP A 145 23.31 28.89 19.40
N TYR A 146 23.79 27.76 18.87
CA TYR A 146 24.31 26.64 19.66
C TYR A 146 25.47 27.07 20.54
N ALA A 147 26.45 27.78 19.98
CA ALA A 147 27.59 28.29 20.73
C ALA A 147 27.17 29.24 21.86
N ARG A 148 26.23 30.16 21.58
CA ARG A 148 25.76 31.16 22.57
C ARG A 148 24.90 30.54 23.67
N SER A 149 24.03 29.60 23.30
CA SER A 149 23.13 28.92 24.24
C SER A 149 23.82 27.81 25.02
N GLY A 150 25.04 27.40 24.63
CA GLY A 150 25.74 26.26 25.21
C GLY A 150 25.05 24.94 24.91
N PHE A 151 24.42 24.83 23.74
CA PHE A 151 23.71 23.64 23.29
C PHE A 151 24.69 22.48 23.11
N VAL A 152 24.32 21.30 23.61
CA VAL A 152 25.12 20.07 23.47
C VAL A 152 24.26 18.93 22.91
N PRO A 153 24.88 17.91 22.28
CA PRO A 153 24.16 16.71 21.87
C PRO A 153 23.30 16.12 23.00
N GLY A 154 22.05 15.78 22.69
CA GLY A 154 21.04 15.33 23.64
C GLY A 154 20.13 16.42 24.22
N ASP A 155 20.48 17.70 24.08
CA ASP A 155 19.56 18.80 24.39
C ASP A 155 18.38 18.83 23.39
N SER A 156 17.28 19.44 23.79
CA SER A 156 16.09 19.62 22.96
C SER A 156 15.92 21.09 22.56
N ILE A 157 15.34 21.30 21.38
CA ILE A 157 14.84 22.61 20.95
C ILE A 157 13.33 22.62 21.15
N LEU A 158 12.84 23.53 21.99
CA LEU A 158 11.42 23.80 22.11
C LEU A 158 11.04 24.84 21.07
N VAL A 159 10.09 24.48 20.20
CA VAL A 159 9.61 25.36 19.13
C VAL A 159 8.21 25.84 19.48
N SER A 160 7.97 27.14 19.32
CA SER A 160 6.65 27.76 19.47
C SER A 160 6.28 28.53 18.21
N VAL A 161 5.09 28.30 17.68
CA VAL A 161 4.54 29.09 16.57
C VAL A 161 4.08 30.44 17.11
N VAL A 162 4.72 31.52 16.68
CA VAL A 162 4.43 32.90 17.11
C VAL A 162 3.46 33.60 16.17
N ASP A 163 3.60 33.33 14.86
CA ASP A 163 2.73 33.84 13.81
C ASP A 163 2.48 32.71 12.83
N ALA A 164 1.21 32.43 12.53
CA ALA A 164 0.80 31.35 11.64
C ALA A 164 0.48 31.85 10.22
N ASP A 165 0.15 33.14 10.05
CA ASP A 165 -0.13 33.73 8.74
C ASP A 165 1.17 34.05 7.99
N ALA A 166 2.16 34.53 8.72
CA ALA A 166 3.55 34.62 8.28
C ALA A 166 4.40 33.66 9.14
N PRO A 167 4.51 32.37 8.76
CA PRO A 167 4.97 31.29 9.64
C PRO A 167 6.29 31.67 10.32
N THR A 168 6.21 32.06 11.58
CA THR A 168 7.33 32.51 12.40
C THR A 168 7.41 31.62 13.62
N LEU A 169 8.53 30.91 13.71
CA LEU A 169 8.81 29.92 14.74
C LEU A 169 9.87 30.49 15.69
N ARG A 170 9.58 30.48 16.99
CA ARG A 170 10.57 30.81 18.02
C ARG A 170 11.18 29.55 18.60
N ILE A 171 12.50 29.53 18.76
CA ILE A 171 13.23 28.44 19.38
C ILE A 171 13.77 28.81 20.75
N ASP A 172 13.66 27.88 21.69
CA ASP A 172 14.24 27.94 23.02
C ASP A 172 15.02 26.65 23.29
N ARG A 173 16.18 26.75 23.96
CA ARG A 173 16.94 25.57 24.39
C ARG A 173 16.30 24.96 25.63
N GLU A 174 16.16 23.64 25.64
CA GLU A 174 15.93 22.86 26.84
C GLU A 174 17.07 21.87 27.06
N ALA A 175 17.73 21.95 28.21
CA ALA A 175 18.80 21.02 28.54
C ALA A 175 18.24 19.62 28.76
N ALA A 176 19.01 18.58 28.41
CA ALA A 176 18.59 17.18 28.60
C ALA A 176 18.15 16.86 30.04
N ALA A 177 18.77 17.51 31.03
CA ALA A 177 18.46 17.35 32.45
C ALA A 177 17.14 18.01 32.90
N ASP A 178 16.66 19.01 32.15
CA ASP A 178 15.43 19.77 32.46
C ASP A 178 14.18 19.14 31.84
N LEU A 179 14.35 18.05 31.09
CA LEU A 179 13.28 17.29 30.44
C LEU A 179 12.25 16.78 31.48
N ARG A 180 11.00 17.23 31.36
CA ARG A 180 9.90 16.80 32.22
C ARG A 180 9.26 15.52 31.69
N ARG A 181 9.99 14.40 31.74
CA ARG A 181 9.58 13.09 31.18
C ARG A 181 8.15 12.68 31.55
N THR A 182 7.78 12.76 32.83
CA THR A 182 6.44 12.34 33.28
C THR A 182 5.29 13.11 32.61
N VAL A 183 5.50 14.38 32.24
CA VAL A 183 4.49 15.16 31.51
C VAL A 183 4.46 14.76 30.03
N ALA A 184 5.64 14.48 29.45
CA ALA A 184 5.78 14.03 28.07
C ALA A 184 5.16 12.64 27.85
N ASP A 185 5.39 11.68 28.75
CA ASP A 185 5.01 10.27 28.54
C ASP A 185 3.50 10.08 28.28
N ALA A 186 2.63 10.81 29.00
CA ALA A 186 1.18 10.72 28.81
C ALA A 186 0.74 11.32 27.45
N GLN A 187 1.35 12.43 27.06
CA GLN A 187 1.11 13.05 25.76
C GLN A 187 1.63 12.17 24.61
N ASP A 188 2.79 11.54 24.80
CA ASP A 188 3.42 10.67 23.82
C ASP A 188 2.55 9.44 23.52
N ALA A 189 1.97 8.82 24.56
CA ALA A 189 1.03 7.70 24.42
C ALA A 189 -0.26 8.12 23.68
N GLU A 190 -0.85 9.26 24.04
CA GLU A 190 -2.04 9.78 23.35
C GLU A 190 -1.74 10.09 21.88
N LEU A 191 -0.59 10.69 21.59
CA LEU A 191 -0.17 11.07 20.25
C LEU A 191 0.07 9.84 19.37
N ILE A 192 0.83 8.85 19.84
CA ILE A 192 1.15 7.68 19.01
C ILE A 192 -0.09 6.85 18.69
N ASP A 193 -0.99 6.66 19.66
CA ASP A 193 -2.25 5.94 19.42
C ASP A 193 -3.17 6.70 18.46
N ALA A 194 -3.20 8.03 18.53
CA ALA A 194 -3.94 8.86 17.57
C ALA A 194 -3.36 8.76 16.15
N ILE A 195 -2.02 8.72 16.01
CA ILE A 195 -1.35 8.53 14.71
C ILE A 195 -1.73 7.16 14.14
N VAL A 196 -1.53 6.08 14.91
CA VAL A 196 -1.88 4.71 14.47
C VAL A 196 -3.34 4.60 14.08
N ALA A 197 -4.25 5.14 14.89
CA ALA A 197 -5.68 5.11 14.61
C ALA A 197 -6.05 5.87 13.33
N ARG A 198 -5.29 6.90 12.94
CA ARG A 198 -5.54 7.69 11.72
C ARG A 198 -4.92 7.02 10.50
N VAL A 199 -3.70 6.48 10.62
CA VAL A 199 -3.04 5.71 9.55
C VAL A 199 -3.85 4.47 9.20
N ASN A 200 -4.29 3.69 10.19
CA ASN A 200 -5.08 2.47 9.97
C ASN A 200 -6.49 2.71 9.39
N ARG A 201 -7.02 3.93 9.50
CA ARG A 201 -8.30 4.30 8.86
C ARG A 201 -8.14 4.67 7.39
N SER A 202 -6.93 5.07 6.99
CA SER A 202 -6.65 5.40 5.61
C SER A 202 -6.57 4.13 4.77
N GLN A 203 -7.05 4.23 3.53
CA GLN A 203 -6.89 3.18 2.51
C GLN A 203 -5.67 3.43 1.63
N VAL A 204 -4.99 4.57 1.80
CA VAL A 204 -3.80 4.94 1.04
C VAL A 204 -2.56 4.35 1.72
N SER A 205 -1.71 3.67 0.96
CA SER A 205 -0.49 3.02 1.45
C SER A 205 0.48 4.01 2.09
N LEU A 206 0.59 5.22 1.52
CA LEU A 206 1.49 6.28 1.97
C LEU A 206 0.69 7.55 2.20
N ILE A 207 0.71 8.03 3.44
CA ILE A 207 -0.09 9.19 3.86
C ILE A 207 0.86 10.34 4.18
N PRO A 208 0.68 11.52 3.58
CA PRO A 208 1.46 12.70 3.95
C PRO A 208 1.38 12.98 5.46
N CYS A 209 2.52 13.29 6.09
CA CYS A 209 2.59 13.51 7.54
C CYS A 209 1.73 14.70 7.99
N ASP A 210 1.56 15.73 7.16
CA ASP A 210 0.70 16.87 7.42
C ASP A 210 -0.79 16.49 7.49
N GLU A 211 -1.25 15.51 6.71
CA GLU A 211 -2.62 14.99 6.78
C GLU A 211 -2.91 14.15 8.04
N VAL A 212 -1.86 13.66 8.71
CA VAL A 212 -1.96 12.84 9.92
C VAL A 212 -1.70 13.67 11.17
N ILE A 213 -0.53 14.31 11.24
CA ILE A 213 -0.01 14.97 12.44
C ILE A 213 -0.73 16.29 12.72
N LEU A 214 -0.91 17.17 11.72
CA LEU A 214 -1.53 18.48 11.95
C LEU A 214 -2.95 18.37 12.53
N PRO A 215 -3.84 17.50 12.02
CA PRO A 215 -5.19 17.33 12.58
C PRO A 215 -5.20 16.87 14.03
N ILE A 216 -4.28 15.97 14.42
CA ILE A 216 -4.17 15.49 15.81
C ILE A 216 -3.76 16.65 16.71
N PHE A 217 -2.71 17.39 16.33
CA PHE A 217 -2.27 18.55 17.08
C PHE A 217 -3.32 19.67 17.13
N ALA A 218 -4.09 19.87 16.06
CA ALA A 218 -5.10 20.94 15.98
C ALA A 218 -6.22 20.78 17.02
N VAL A 219 -6.60 19.55 17.35
CA VAL A 219 -7.66 19.26 18.35
C VAL A 219 -7.13 18.93 19.73
N ALA A 220 -5.83 18.66 19.86
CA ALA A 220 -5.22 18.29 21.11
C ALA A 220 -5.29 19.42 22.14
N PRO A 221 -5.84 19.19 23.35
CA PRO A 221 -5.92 20.22 24.39
C PRO A 221 -4.53 20.64 24.91
N TRP A 222 -3.54 19.75 24.79
CA TRP A 222 -2.17 19.96 25.23
C TRP A 222 -1.27 20.67 24.19
N ARG A 223 -1.76 20.97 22.98
CA ARG A 223 -0.96 21.49 21.84
C ARG A 223 -0.17 22.78 22.12
N ALA A 224 -0.65 23.61 23.04
CA ALA A 224 0.00 24.87 23.44
C ALA A 224 0.74 24.77 24.79
N SER A 225 0.73 23.58 25.41
CA SER A 225 1.32 23.34 26.72
C SER A 225 2.79 22.93 26.59
N TYR A 226 3.36 22.31 27.64
CA TYR A 226 4.72 21.79 27.56
C TYR A 226 4.75 20.60 26.60
N PRO A 227 5.58 20.59 25.53
CA PRO A 227 5.52 19.56 24.52
C PRO A 227 6.18 18.26 24.98
N GLY A 228 5.58 17.14 24.54
CA GLY A 228 6.13 15.80 24.62
C GLY A 228 7.35 15.58 23.72
N SER A 229 7.63 14.32 23.42
CA SER A 229 8.72 13.92 22.51
C SER A 229 8.42 14.35 21.06
N PRO A 230 9.45 14.48 20.19
CA PRO A 230 9.22 14.73 18.77
C PRO A 230 8.40 13.59 18.17
N TRP A 231 7.36 13.90 17.40
CA TRP A 231 6.47 12.88 16.83
C TRP A 231 7.24 11.91 15.93
N GLN A 232 8.26 12.39 15.21
CA GLN A 232 9.13 11.56 14.36
C GLN A 232 9.84 10.47 15.18
N HIS A 233 10.26 10.80 16.40
CA HIS A 233 10.91 9.85 17.31
C HIS A 233 9.93 8.85 17.91
N LEU A 234 8.66 9.22 18.04
CA LEU A 234 7.61 8.30 18.49
C LEU A 234 7.28 7.30 17.39
N VAL A 235 7.10 7.78 16.16
CA VAL A 235 6.82 6.95 14.98
C VAL A 235 7.97 5.98 14.71
N THR A 236 9.22 6.45 14.66
CA THR A 236 10.39 5.61 14.39
C THR A 236 10.65 4.54 15.45
N ARG A 237 10.03 4.64 16.63
CA ARG A 237 10.12 3.66 17.72
C ARG A 237 8.90 2.73 17.81
N ASP A 238 7.81 3.03 17.10
CA ASP A 238 6.59 2.24 17.14
C ASP A 238 6.55 1.29 15.94
N ALA A 239 6.63 -0.01 16.20
CA ALA A 239 6.64 -1.04 15.17
C ALA A 239 5.35 -1.09 14.31
N ARG A 240 4.26 -0.41 14.73
CA ARG A 240 3.01 -0.35 13.94
C ARG A 240 3.08 0.67 12.81
N LEU A 241 4.14 1.48 12.76
CA LEU A 241 4.28 2.59 11.83
C LEU A 241 5.67 2.59 11.20
N GLN A 242 5.74 3.15 10.00
CA GLN A 242 6.97 3.46 9.31
C GLN A 242 6.92 4.90 8.82
N LEU A 243 8.00 5.63 9.07
CA LEU A 243 8.26 6.96 8.50
C LEU A 243 9.09 6.76 7.25
N VAL A 244 8.61 7.28 6.12
CA VAL A 244 9.23 7.15 4.79
C VAL A 244 9.64 8.54 4.32
N ASP A 245 10.92 8.70 3.97
CA ASP A 245 11.52 9.96 3.50
C ASP A 245 11.22 11.19 4.38
N ASP A 246 11.06 10.98 5.69
CA ASP A 246 10.68 11.99 6.69
C ASP A 246 9.33 12.72 6.45
N ILE A 247 8.57 12.37 5.41
CA ILE A 247 7.35 13.11 4.99
C ILE A 247 6.11 12.24 4.81
N PHE A 248 6.25 10.91 4.74
CA PHE A 248 5.11 9.99 4.64
C PHE A 248 5.03 9.03 5.82
N LEU A 249 3.81 8.64 6.17
CA LEU A 249 3.52 7.60 7.15
C LEU A 249 2.81 6.43 6.48
N THR A 250 3.17 5.24 6.92
CA THR A 250 2.48 4.01 6.55
C THR A 250 2.42 3.04 7.74
N SER A 251 1.39 2.20 7.76
CA SER A 251 1.32 1.02 8.64
C SER A 251 1.75 -0.27 7.92
N GLN A 252 1.99 -0.20 6.61
CA GLN A 252 2.56 -1.28 5.84
C GLN A 252 4.07 -1.20 5.99
N HIS A 253 4.72 -2.29 6.39
CA HIS A 253 6.16 -2.36 6.28
C HIS A 253 6.51 -2.46 4.79
N LEU A 254 6.96 -1.36 4.22
CA LEU A 254 7.46 -1.25 2.85
C LEU A 254 8.98 -1.07 2.94
N PRO A 255 9.75 -2.16 2.98
CA PRO A 255 11.18 -2.04 3.18
C PRO A 255 11.80 -1.58 1.86
N SER A 256 12.92 -0.84 1.94
CA SER A 256 13.58 -0.22 0.78
C SER A 256 12.81 0.90 0.05
N LEU A 257 11.63 1.31 0.53
CA LEU A 257 10.93 2.44 -0.06
C LEU A 257 11.63 3.76 0.29
N ARG A 258 12.56 4.18 -0.58
CA ARG A 258 13.09 5.55 -0.64
C ARG A 258 12.53 6.20 -1.89
N LEU A 259 11.49 7.00 -1.75
CA LEU A 259 10.92 7.74 -2.87
C LEU A 259 11.90 8.83 -3.32
N PHE A 260 12.72 9.32 -2.39
CA PHE A 260 13.74 10.32 -2.66
C PHE A 260 15.12 9.79 -2.27
N ALA A 261 16.12 10.02 -3.12
CA ALA A 261 17.52 9.68 -2.84
C ALA A 261 18.17 10.64 -1.81
N SER A 262 17.46 10.98 -0.73
CA SER A 262 17.91 11.89 0.33
C SER A 262 18.44 11.14 1.56
N ASP A 263 19.41 11.73 2.26
CA ASP A 263 19.84 11.29 3.59
C ASP A 263 18.72 11.54 4.60
N GLU A 264 17.99 10.49 4.96
CA GLU A 264 16.88 10.56 5.93
C GLU A 264 17.36 11.16 7.26
N VAL A 265 16.58 12.13 7.75
CA VAL A 265 16.80 12.76 9.05
C VAL A 265 16.43 11.79 10.16
N PHE A 266 15.37 11.02 10.00
CA PHE A 266 14.86 10.12 11.02
C PHE A 266 14.91 8.66 10.55
N ALA A 267 16.11 8.08 10.60
CA ALA A 267 16.24 6.64 10.38
C ALA A 267 15.71 5.84 11.58
N PRO A 268 14.99 4.72 11.36
CA PRO A 268 14.64 3.80 12.42
C PRO A 268 15.93 3.28 13.09
N MET A 269 15.90 3.10 14.42
CA MET A 269 17.03 2.45 15.07
C MET A 269 17.08 0.98 14.62
N PRO A 270 18.25 0.44 14.26
CA PRO A 270 18.36 -0.97 13.94
C PRO A 270 17.91 -1.80 15.14
N VAL A 271 16.93 -2.67 14.91
CA VAL A 271 16.46 -3.63 15.91
C VAL A 271 17.62 -4.59 16.21
N PRO A 272 17.97 -4.86 17.48
CA PRO A 272 19.02 -5.82 17.79
C PRO A 272 18.70 -7.18 17.16
N GLU A 273 19.69 -7.83 16.54
CA GLU A 273 19.51 -9.12 15.83
C GLU A 273 18.79 -10.18 16.70
N GLY A 274 19.04 -10.19 18.02
CA GLY A 274 18.39 -11.12 18.94
C GLY A 274 16.88 -10.90 19.13
N GLU A 275 16.41 -9.65 19.05
CA GLU A 275 14.99 -9.32 19.11
C GLU A 275 14.30 -9.64 17.77
N GLN A 276 14.99 -9.38 16.65
CA GLN A 276 14.50 -9.71 15.31
C GLN A 276 14.34 -11.23 15.13
N LEU A 277 15.33 -12.03 15.57
CA LEU A 277 15.25 -13.50 15.53
C LEU A 277 14.10 -14.04 16.38
N ALA A 278 13.84 -13.43 17.55
CA ALA A 278 12.74 -13.82 18.42
C ALA A 278 11.37 -13.49 17.77
N ALA A 279 11.26 -12.34 17.10
CA ALA A 279 10.08 -11.96 16.35
C ALA A 279 9.82 -12.91 15.17
N ASP A 280 10.85 -13.22 14.37
CA ASP A 280 10.77 -14.19 13.27
C ASP A 280 10.33 -15.58 13.76
N THR A 281 10.86 -16.03 14.90
CA THR A 281 10.50 -17.32 15.51
C THR A 281 9.03 -17.35 15.94
N ALA A 282 8.52 -16.23 16.48
CA ALA A 282 7.11 -16.12 16.86
C ALA A 282 6.21 -16.14 15.62
N ILE A 283 6.58 -15.41 14.56
CA ILE A 283 5.85 -15.41 13.27
C ILE A 283 5.85 -16.82 12.67
N LEU A 284 6.98 -17.53 12.69
CA LEU A 284 7.06 -18.91 12.18
C LEU A 284 6.10 -19.86 12.90
N ALA A 285 5.99 -19.75 14.23
CA ALA A 285 5.05 -20.56 15.01
C ALA A 285 3.58 -20.24 14.66
N GLU A 286 3.27 -18.98 14.37
CA GLU A 286 1.94 -18.57 13.91
C GLU A 286 1.64 -19.10 12.50
N ILE A 287 2.63 -19.06 11.59
CA ILE A 287 2.53 -19.65 10.25
C ILE A 287 2.25 -21.15 10.35
N ASP A 288 3.01 -21.88 11.17
CA ASP A 288 2.83 -23.32 11.35
C ASP A 288 1.45 -23.68 11.92
N ALA A 289 0.91 -22.84 12.81
CA ALA A 289 -0.46 -23.00 13.30
C ALA A 289 -1.49 -22.77 12.18
N LEU A 290 -1.36 -21.69 11.42
CA LEU A 290 -2.26 -21.39 10.30
C LEU A 290 -2.20 -22.50 9.23
N GLN A 291 -1.02 -22.99 8.88
CA GLN A 291 -0.87 -24.06 7.89
C GLN A 291 -1.52 -25.38 8.31
N ARG A 292 -1.44 -25.73 9.61
CA ARG A 292 -2.18 -26.88 10.16
C ARG A 292 -3.68 -26.68 10.06
N ASP A 293 -4.18 -25.50 10.43
CA ASP A 293 -5.60 -25.17 10.38
C ASP A 293 -6.14 -25.17 8.93
N LEU A 294 -5.36 -24.65 7.96
CA LEU A 294 -5.69 -24.66 6.53
C LEU A 294 -5.70 -26.06 5.95
N ARG A 295 -4.73 -26.90 6.31
CA ARG A 295 -4.66 -28.29 5.86
C ARG A 295 -5.86 -29.08 6.35
N HIS A 296 -6.14 -29.01 7.65
CA HIS A 296 -7.28 -29.70 8.26
C HIS A 296 -8.60 -29.26 7.62
N SER A 297 -8.79 -27.96 7.41
CA SER A 297 -10.00 -27.47 6.75
C SER A 297 -10.06 -28.00 5.30
N ARG A 298 -8.99 -27.89 4.51
CA ARG A 298 -8.93 -28.38 3.12
C ARG A 298 -9.25 -29.87 2.98
N GLU A 299 -8.75 -30.70 3.90
CA GLU A 299 -9.07 -32.13 3.98
C GLU A 299 -10.57 -32.34 4.23
N GLN A 300 -11.17 -31.64 5.20
CA GLN A 300 -12.61 -31.73 5.46
C GLN A 300 -13.48 -31.38 4.23
N ASP A 301 -13.06 -30.37 3.44
CA ASP A 301 -13.80 -30.00 2.23
C ASP A 301 -13.60 -31.00 1.08
N ALA A 302 -12.42 -31.63 1.00
CA ALA A 302 -12.17 -32.72 0.06
C ALA A 302 -13.04 -33.94 0.41
N ASP A 303 -13.09 -34.31 1.69
CA ASP A 303 -13.92 -35.40 2.20
C ASP A 303 -15.42 -35.13 2.02
N ALA A 304 -15.83 -33.85 2.08
CA ALA A 304 -17.19 -33.41 1.77
C ALA A 304 -17.50 -33.42 0.25
N GLY A 305 -16.52 -33.73 -0.59
CA GLY A 305 -16.65 -33.79 -2.05
C GLY A 305 -16.77 -32.42 -2.71
N LEU A 306 -16.32 -31.34 -2.05
CA LEU A 306 -16.37 -29.98 -2.59
C LEU A 306 -15.25 -29.71 -3.61
N TRP A 307 -14.17 -30.50 -3.54
CA TRP A 307 -13.04 -30.45 -4.46
C TRP A 307 -12.24 -31.75 -4.38
N ASN A 308 -11.30 -31.94 -5.31
CA ASN A 308 -10.51 -33.17 -5.45
C ASN A 308 -9.20 -33.17 -4.64
N GLY A 309 -8.98 -32.16 -3.79
CA GLY A 309 -7.75 -32.00 -3.01
C GLY A 309 -6.54 -31.50 -3.81
N GLN A 310 -6.69 -31.20 -5.11
CA GLN A 310 -5.60 -30.65 -5.91
C GLN A 310 -5.56 -29.13 -5.79
N ILE A 311 -4.42 -28.62 -5.35
CA ILE A 311 -4.14 -27.19 -5.26
C ILE A 311 -3.75 -26.68 -6.65
N GLN A 312 -4.43 -25.63 -7.08
CA GLN A 312 -4.07 -24.94 -8.33
C GLN A 312 -2.98 -23.90 -8.06
N ARG A 313 -2.11 -23.71 -9.05
CA ARG A 313 -0.88 -22.92 -8.94
C ARG A 313 -0.62 -22.07 -10.17
N ALA A 314 -1.67 -21.74 -10.92
CA ALA A 314 -1.48 -21.01 -12.18
C ALA A 314 -0.76 -19.69 -11.93
N SER A 315 -1.19 -18.89 -10.93
CA SER A 315 -0.56 -17.61 -10.60
C SER A 315 0.81 -17.74 -9.94
N ALA A 316 1.08 -18.87 -9.29
CA ALA A 316 2.39 -19.18 -8.72
C ALA A 316 3.42 -19.50 -9.81
N ALA A 317 3.03 -20.24 -10.85
CA ALA A 317 3.89 -20.56 -11.99
C ALA A 317 4.38 -19.30 -12.71
N TYR A 318 3.51 -18.31 -12.93
CA TYR A 318 3.88 -17.04 -13.54
C TYR A 318 4.73 -16.12 -12.63
N SER A 319 4.87 -16.43 -11.34
CA SER A 319 5.72 -15.64 -10.42
C SER A 319 7.21 -16.02 -10.47
N THR A 320 7.59 -17.11 -11.14
CA THR A 320 8.98 -17.60 -11.17
C THR A 320 9.89 -16.93 -12.21
N PHE A 321 9.40 -15.97 -12.99
CA PHE A 321 10.16 -15.29 -14.06
C PHE A 321 10.44 -13.78 -13.83
N ASP A 322 10.21 -13.24 -12.63
CA ASP A 322 10.54 -11.82 -12.30
C ASP A 322 11.99 -11.64 -11.79
N TYR A 323 12.90 -12.60 -12.06
CA TYR A 323 14.33 -12.51 -11.69
C TYR A 323 15.22 -12.30 -12.93
N TYR A 324 15.10 -11.15 -13.59
CA TYR A 324 16.13 -10.65 -14.50
C TYR A 324 16.30 -9.14 -14.32
N GLY A 325 17.42 -8.76 -13.69
CA GLY A 325 17.90 -7.39 -13.56
C GLY A 325 18.24 -7.03 -12.12
N ASP A 326 19.50 -6.69 -11.86
CA ASP A 326 19.89 -5.96 -10.66
C ASP A 326 18.99 -4.72 -10.51
N GLU A 327 18.48 -4.52 -9.31
CA GLU A 327 17.40 -3.62 -8.87
C GLU A 327 16.00 -4.25 -8.79
N PRO A 328 15.35 -4.26 -7.60
CA PRO A 328 13.95 -4.62 -7.47
C PRO A 328 13.10 -3.49 -8.05
N HIS A 329 12.96 -3.47 -9.37
CA HIS A 329 11.88 -2.76 -10.00
C HIS A 329 10.57 -3.48 -9.62
N LEU A 330 9.97 -3.02 -8.51
CA LEU A 330 8.52 -3.08 -8.37
C LEU A 330 7.96 -2.56 -9.68
N ARG A 331 7.33 -3.42 -10.48
CA ARG A 331 6.49 -2.99 -11.60
C ARG A 331 5.45 -2.05 -11.01
N SER A 332 5.75 -0.76 -11.07
CA SER A 332 4.81 0.34 -10.93
C SER A 332 3.96 0.36 -12.20
N GLY A 333 3.17 -0.70 -12.37
CA GLY A 333 2.00 -0.74 -13.23
C GLY A 333 0.82 -0.59 -12.30
N SER A 334 0.37 0.65 -12.13
CA SER A 334 -0.94 0.91 -11.55
C SER A 334 -1.97 0.11 -12.34
N VAL A 335 -2.54 -0.93 -11.74
CA VAL A 335 -3.78 -1.53 -12.23
C VAL A 335 -4.87 -0.52 -11.88
N GLY A 336 -5.02 0.48 -12.76
CA GLY A 336 -5.99 1.58 -12.64
C GLY A 336 -5.46 3.02 -12.78
N SER A 337 -4.33 3.29 -13.44
CA SER A 337 -4.04 4.65 -13.96
C SER A 337 -4.24 4.67 -15.46
N VAL A 338 -5.42 5.12 -15.89
CA VAL A 338 -5.57 5.69 -17.23
C VAL A 338 -4.92 7.06 -17.15
N ASP A 339 -3.60 7.11 -17.31
CA ASP A 339 -2.93 8.36 -17.61
C ASP A 339 -3.25 8.73 -19.07
N ARG A 340 -4.04 9.80 -19.19
CA ARG A 340 -4.22 10.58 -20.41
C ARG A 340 -2.86 10.87 -21.04
N TYR A 341 -2.59 10.25 -22.17
CA TYR A 341 -1.67 10.80 -23.16
C TYR A 341 -2.46 11.79 -24.02
N ASP A 342 -2.20 13.08 -23.81
CA ASP A 342 -2.25 14.09 -24.87
C ASP A 342 -1.32 15.25 -24.46
N ASP A 343 -0.51 15.68 -25.44
CA ASP A 343 0.46 16.77 -25.46
C ASP A 343 1.77 16.61 -24.67
N LEU A 344 2.80 16.07 -25.33
CA LEU A 344 4.09 16.75 -25.51
C LEU A 344 4.73 16.33 -26.85
N GLU A 345 4.74 17.26 -27.80
CA GLU A 345 5.55 17.24 -29.02
C GLU A 345 7.05 17.40 -28.68
N ASP A 346 7.87 16.69 -29.47
CA ASP A 346 9.28 16.96 -29.86
C ASP A 346 10.24 17.55 -28.81
N ASP A 347 11.25 16.76 -28.44
CA ASP A 347 12.65 17.17 -28.62
C ASP A 347 13.55 15.92 -28.65
N ASP A 348 14.18 15.72 -29.81
CA ASP A 348 15.33 14.85 -30.02
C ASP A 348 16.48 15.26 -29.09
N ASP A 349 17.09 14.32 -28.36
CA ASP A 349 18.54 14.34 -28.12
C ASP A 349 19.09 12.97 -27.64
N ASP A 350 19.98 12.48 -28.51
CA ASP A 350 21.03 11.46 -28.43
C ASP A 350 21.69 11.25 -27.03
N ILE A 351 21.56 10.05 -26.44
CA ILE A 351 22.47 9.55 -25.39
C ILE A 351 22.88 8.11 -25.72
N GLY A 352 24.16 7.96 -26.07
CA GLY A 352 24.77 6.71 -26.51
C GLY A 352 24.96 5.67 -25.41
N LEU A 353 24.51 4.44 -25.71
CA LEU A 353 24.84 3.23 -24.98
C LEU A 353 26.21 2.72 -25.43
N GLY A 354 27.25 3.16 -24.74
CA GLY A 354 28.62 2.64 -24.87
C GLY A 354 28.96 1.72 -23.71
N GLY A 355 29.09 0.42 -23.99
CA GLY A 355 29.97 -0.50 -23.27
C GLY A 355 29.42 -1.11 -21.98
N LEU A 356 28.85 -2.31 -22.07
CA LEU A 356 28.89 -3.31 -21.00
C LEU A 356 29.32 -4.66 -21.59
N ASP A 357 30.32 -5.24 -20.95
CA ASP A 357 31.06 -6.45 -21.32
C ASP A 357 30.17 -7.71 -21.27
N VAL A 358 30.30 -8.56 -22.30
CA VAL A 358 29.45 -9.75 -22.56
C VAL A 358 30.05 -11.04 -21.99
N ASP A 359 30.87 -10.98 -20.93
CA ASP A 359 31.76 -12.10 -20.56
C ASP A 359 31.40 -12.88 -19.28
N ASP A 360 30.17 -12.79 -18.73
CA ASP A 360 29.84 -13.47 -17.45
C ASP A 360 28.72 -14.55 -17.48
N PHE A 361 28.41 -15.12 -18.65
CA PHE A 361 27.46 -16.26 -18.77
C PHE A 361 28.03 -17.47 -19.54
N LEU A 362 29.18 -17.99 -19.10
CA LEU A 362 29.70 -19.26 -19.61
C LEU A 362 29.33 -20.43 -18.68
N LEU A 363 28.24 -21.13 -19.00
CA LEU A 363 27.96 -22.47 -18.48
C LEU A 363 29.13 -23.42 -18.80
N GLU A 364 29.65 -24.11 -17.78
CA GLU A 364 30.80 -25.01 -17.93
C GLU A 364 30.52 -26.17 -18.91
N GLY A 365 31.53 -26.54 -19.69
CA GLY A 365 31.37 -27.25 -20.98
C GLY A 365 30.77 -28.67 -20.98
N GLU A 366 30.62 -29.34 -19.83
CA GLU A 366 29.96 -30.65 -19.78
C GLU A 366 28.42 -30.53 -19.72
N GLU A 367 27.91 -29.51 -19.04
CA GLU A 367 26.47 -29.26 -18.94
C GLU A 367 25.92 -28.62 -20.22
N PHE A 368 26.70 -27.72 -20.84
CA PHE A 368 26.39 -27.19 -22.16
C PHE A 368 26.37 -28.29 -23.24
N ALA A 369 27.34 -29.21 -23.23
CA ALA A 369 27.35 -30.34 -24.16
C ALA A 369 26.17 -31.29 -23.94
N ARG A 370 25.74 -31.50 -22.69
CA ARG A 370 24.56 -32.31 -22.36
C ARG A 370 23.26 -31.64 -22.81
N LEU A 371 23.12 -30.32 -22.60
CA LEU A 371 21.97 -29.54 -23.05
C LEU A 371 21.89 -29.47 -24.57
N GLN A 372 23.03 -29.28 -25.25
CA GLN A 372 23.09 -29.27 -26.71
C GLN A 372 22.73 -30.64 -27.30
N ALA A 373 23.21 -31.74 -26.70
CA ALA A 373 22.83 -33.09 -27.11
C ALA A 373 21.35 -33.39 -26.87
N ALA A 374 20.78 -32.93 -25.75
CA ALA A 374 19.35 -33.06 -25.45
C ALA A 374 18.49 -32.22 -26.42
N HIS A 375 18.96 -31.03 -26.79
CA HIS A 375 18.31 -30.16 -27.77
C HIS A 375 18.32 -30.78 -29.18
N GLU A 376 19.47 -31.30 -29.64
CA GLU A 376 19.56 -32.03 -30.91
C GLU A 376 18.66 -33.28 -30.91
N GLU A 377 18.61 -34.02 -29.80
CA GLU A 377 17.73 -35.17 -29.66
C GLU A 377 16.24 -34.77 -29.70
N LEU A 378 15.86 -33.66 -29.06
CA LEU A 378 14.51 -33.10 -29.09
C LEU A 378 14.11 -32.68 -30.50
N MET A 379 14.96 -31.93 -31.21
CA MET A 379 14.70 -31.45 -32.57
C MET A 379 14.59 -32.62 -33.56
N SER A 380 15.37 -33.69 -33.38
CA SER A 380 15.29 -34.89 -34.21
C SER A 380 14.02 -35.73 -33.99
N ALA A 381 13.38 -35.60 -32.83
CA ALA A 381 12.18 -36.35 -32.46
C ALA A 381 10.87 -35.73 -32.98
N LEU A 382 10.94 -34.47 -33.44
CA LEU A 382 9.82 -33.72 -33.98
C LEU A 382 9.43 -34.18 -35.40
N PRO A 383 8.17 -33.96 -35.82
CA PRO A 383 7.73 -34.27 -37.19
C PRO A 383 8.51 -33.45 -38.25
N PRO A 384 8.69 -33.99 -39.47
CA PRO A 384 9.43 -33.29 -40.53
C PRO A 384 8.76 -31.95 -40.88
N GLY A 385 9.56 -30.89 -40.94
CA GLY A 385 9.12 -29.51 -41.19
C GLY A 385 8.79 -28.70 -39.93
N VAL A 386 8.67 -29.32 -38.76
CA VAL A 386 8.43 -28.62 -37.48
C VAL A 386 9.71 -28.01 -36.91
N ALA A 387 10.85 -28.70 -37.08
CA ALA A 387 12.16 -28.15 -36.72
C ALA A 387 12.46 -26.86 -37.50
N ASP A 388 12.18 -26.85 -38.81
CA ASP A 388 12.34 -25.67 -39.67
C ASP A 388 11.40 -24.52 -39.28
N GLN A 389 10.20 -24.85 -38.75
CA GLN A 389 9.25 -23.85 -38.22
C GLN A 389 9.75 -23.25 -36.91
N ILE A 390 10.35 -24.05 -36.02
CA ILE A 390 10.93 -23.58 -34.76
C ILE A 390 12.14 -22.69 -35.03
N GLU A 391 13.02 -23.05 -35.97
CA GLU A 391 14.18 -22.23 -36.34
C GLU A 391 13.80 -20.89 -37.00
N ALA A 392 12.64 -20.82 -37.66
CA ALA A 392 12.12 -19.61 -38.30
C ALA A 392 11.18 -18.78 -37.40
N ALA A 393 10.75 -19.33 -36.27
CA ALA A 393 9.80 -18.72 -35.35
C ALA A 393 10.47 -17.78 -34.34
N ARG A 394 9.71 -16.81 -33.83
CA ARG A 394 10.15 -16.04 -32.66
C ARG A 394 10.21 -16.94 -31.43
N PRO A 395 11.00 -16.62 -30.39
CA PRO A 395 11.15 -17.46 -29.19
C PRO A 395 9.80 -17.88 -28.57
N GLU A 396 8.86 -16.96 -28.46
CA GLU A 396 7.52 -17.19 -27.92
C GLU A 396 6.68 -18.14 -28.80
N GLU A 397 6.81 -18.05 -30.13
CA GLU A 397 6.13 -18.93 -31.09
C GLU A 397 6.74 -20.33 -31.11
N ALA A 398 8.07 -20.43 -30.97
CA ALA A 398 8.80 -21.69 -30.88
C ALA A 398 8.36 -22.51 -29.65
N GLU A 399 8.13 -21.85 -28.51
CA GLU A 399 7.62 -22.49 -27.30
C GLU A 399 6.23 -23.09 -27.48
N VAL A 400 5.32 -22.36 -28.13
CA VAL A 400 3.97 -22.86 -28.44
C VAL A 400 4.02 -24.06 -29.40
N ILE A 401 4.91 -24.02 -30.39
CA ILE A 401 5.11 -25.13 -31.33
C ILE A 401 5.63 -26.37 -30.58
N ILE A 402 6.62 -26.22 -29.69
CA ILE A 402 7.16 -27.33 -28.88
C ILE A 402 6.09 -27.87 -27.91
N ALA A 403 5.34 -26.99 -27.23
CA ALA A 403 4.28 -27.35 -26.30
C ALA A 403 3.15 -28.15 -26.98
N SER A 404 2.79 -27.79 -28.22
CA SER A 404 1.79 -28.53 -29.02
C SER A 404 2.21 -29.98 -29.32
N HIS A 405 3.51 -30.27 -29.24
CA HIS A 405 4.11 -31.58 -29.48
C HIS A 405 4.59 -32.28 -28.20
N LEU A 406 4.39 -31.68 -27.01
CA LEU A 406 4.89 -32.18 -25.73
C LEU A 406 4.39 -33.58 -25.38
N ASN A 407 3.10 -33.87 -25.60
CA ASN A 407 2.52 -35.21 -25.35
C ASN A 407 3.16 -36.29 -26.23
N MET A 408 3.57 -35.94 -27.46
CA MET A 408 4.30 -36.85 -28.34
C MET A 408 5.75 -37.05 -27.86
N LEU A 409 6.41 -35.98 -27.43
CA LEU A 409 7.79 -36.03 -26.93
C LEU A 409 7.89 -36.84 -25.63
N LEU A 410 6.95 -36.65 -24.70
CA LEU A 410 6.84 -37.45 -23.46
C LEU A 410 6.64 -38.94 -23.74
N ALA A 411 5.89 -39.28 -24.79
CA ALA A 411 5.66 -40.68 -25.19
C ALA A 411 6.86 -41.31 -25.91
N LYS A 412 7.56 -40.57 -26.77
CA LYS A 412 8.68 -41.09 -27.58
C LYS A 412 10.04 -41.03 -26.89
N LYS A 413 10.26 -40.02 -26.06
CA LYS A 413 11.56 -39.67 -25.43
C LYS A 413 11.36 -39.21 -23.98
N PRO A 414 10.77 -40.05 -23.10
CA PRO A 414 10.48 -39.68 -21.71
C PRO A 414 11.72 -39.33 -20.89
N HIS A 415 12.91 -39.83 -21.25
CA HIS A 415 14.16 -39.54 -20.55
C HIS A 415 14.67 -38.11 -20.74
N LEU A 416 14.12 -37.35 -21.69
CA LEU A 416 14.38 -35.92 -21.82
C LEU A 416 13.69 -35.10 -20.69
N PHE A 417 12.82 -35.74 -19.91
CA PHE A 417 12.04 -35.12 -18.85
C PHE A 417 12.33 -35.82 -17.50
N PRO A 418 12.74 -35.07 -16.45
CA PRO A 418 13.04 -35.67 -15.15
C PRO A 418 11.76 -36.22 -14.46
N PRO A 419 11.81 -37.42 -13.83
CA PRO A 419 10.66 -38.01 -13.12
C PRO A 419 10.44 -37.37 -11.74
N LEU A 420 9.17 -37.14 -11.38
CA LEU A 420 8.73 -36.64 -10.07
C LEU A 420 8.56 -37.79 -9.05
N ASP A 421 9.15 -37.66 -7.86
CA ASP A 421 9.04 -38.63 -6.76
C ASP A 421 7.99 -38.16 -5.72
N LEU A 422 7.09 -39.06 -5.29
CA LEU A 422 5.86 -38.74 -4.55
C LEU A 422 5.66 -39.57 -3.26
N SER A 423 6.72 -40.01 -2.58
CA SER A 423 6.55 -40.85 -1.38
C SER A 423 6.26 -40.07 -0.08
N VAL A 424 5.11 -40.40 0.52
CA VAL A 424 4.55 -40.04 1.83
C VAL A 424 5.38 -40.60 3.01
N ARG A 425 5.49 -39.86 4.12
CA ARG A 425 5.86 -40.39 5.45
C ARG A 425 4.69 -40.18 6.41
N GLU A 426 4.09 -41.28 6.82
CA GLU A 426 3.06 -41.39 7.84
C GLU A 426 3.69 -41.28 9.23
N ASP A 427 3.08 -40.52 10.14
CA ASP A 427 3.03 -40.84 11.57
C ASP A 427 1.75 -40.23 12.18
N GLU A 428 1.06 -41.09 12.93
CA GLU A 428 -0.27 -40.97 13.54
C GLU A 428 -0.32 -39.96 14.71
N ASP A 429 -1.46 -39.28 14.88
CA ASP A 429 -2.21 -39.34 16.15
C ASP A 429 -3.58 -38.69 16.01
N GLY A 430 -4.63 -39.46 16.32
CA GLY A 430 -6.03 -39.09 16.17
C GLY A 430 -6.66 -38.50 17.43
N LEU A 431 -7.58 -37.54 17.25
CA LEU A 431 -8.60 -37.17 18.22
C LEU A 431 -9.86 -36.68 17.48
N ASP A 432 -10.98 -37.37 17.71
CA ASP A 432 -12.31 -37.06 17.18
C ASP A 432 -12.99 -35.90 17.98
N PRO A 433 -13.99 -35.21 17.40
CA PRO A 433 -14.35 -33.84 17.73
C PRO A 433 -15.46 -33.72 18.78
N ALA A 434 -15.48 -32.59 19.50
CA ALA A 434 -16.65 -32.14 20.23
C ALA A 434 -17.57 -31.35 19.27
N THR A 435 -18.63 -32.01 18.82
CA THR A 435 -19.79 -31.36 18.23
C THR A 435 -20.57 -30.63 19.32
N ASP A 436 -20.84 -29.34 19.14
CA ASP A 436 -22.15 -28.81 19.48
C ASP A 436 -22.54 -27.70 18.50
N SER A 437 -23.64 -28.00 17.81
CA SER A 437 -24.51 -27.09 17.10
C SER A 437 -24.96 -25.97 18.04
N LEU A 438 -25.14 -24.75 17.53
CA LEU A 438 -26.42 -24.06 17.67
C LEU A 438 -26.39 -22.74 16.89
N PHE A 439 -26.96 -22.82 15.70
CA PHE A 439 -27.67 -21.76 15.01
C PHE A 439 -28.22 -20.69 15.96
N ASP A 440 -27.71 -19.47 15.83
CA ASP A 440 -28.46 -18.28 16.22
C ASP A 440 -28.60 -17.36 15.00
N ALA A 441 -29.83 -17.31 14.48
CA ALA A 441 -30.22 -16.51 13.33
C ALA A 441 -30.54 -15.05 13.71
N SER A 442 -30.08 -14.58 14.87
CA SER A 442 -30.39 -13.23 15.40
C SER A 442 -29.20 -12.26 15.48
N ILE A 443 -28.00 -12.63 14.97
CA ILE A 443 -26.81 -11.76 14.95
C ILE A 443 -26.75 -10.87 13.68
N TRP A 444 -27.86 -10.68 12.97
CA TRP A 444 -27.90 -9.94 11.68
C TRP A 444 -28.32 -8.48 11.81
N GLN A 445 -27.74 -7.76 12.76
CA GLN A 445 -27.76 -6.30 12.82
C GLN A 445 -26.39 -5.81 13.27
N GLU A 446 -25.47 -5.70 12.32
CA GLU A 446 -24.33 -4.78 12.44
C GLU A 446 -24.64 -3.57 11.56
N ASP A 447 -24.70 -2.42 12.23
CA ASP A 447 -24.82 -1.09 11.64
C ASP A 447 -23.61 -0.86 10.74
N VAL A 448 -23.84 -0.88 9.42
CA VAL A 448 -22.85 -0.54 8.42
C VAL A 448 -22.80 0.98 8.37
N ASP A 449 -21.69 1.56 8.84
CA ASP A 449 -21.42 2.99 8.73
C ASP A 449 -21.32 3.38 7.24
N ASP A 450 -22.38 4.04 6.77
CA ASP A 450 -22.55 4.65 5.46
C ASP A 450 -21.58 5.83 5.25
N ASP A 451 -21.21 6.06 3.98
CA ASP A 451 -20.62 7.30 3.42
C ASP A 451 -19.08 7.45 3.35
N ASP A 452 -18.37 6.59 2.59
CA ASP A 452 -16.99 6.91 2.14
C ASP A 452 -16.60 6.47 0.72
N TRP A 453 -17.54 6.44 -0.22
CA TRP A 453 -17.19 6.21 -1.63
C TRP A 453 -17.58 7.42 -2.46
N GLY A 454 -16.67 8.40 -2.50
CA GLY A 454 -16.73 9.52 -3.44
C GLY A 454 -16.63 9.01 -4.88
N ASP A 455 -17.41 9.63 -5.75
CA ASP A 455 -17.49 9.38 -7.19
C ASP A 455 -16.09 9.28 -7.82
N VAL A 456 -15.75 8.08 -8.29
CA VAL A 456 -14.70 7.85 -9.29
C VAL A 456 -15.44 7.52 -10.58
N ASP A 457 -15.03 8.20 -11.64
CA ASP A 457 -15.76 8.48 -12.87
C ASP A 457 -16.38 7.27 -13.60
N ASP A 458 -17.47 7.58 -14.30
CA ASP A 458 -18.39 6.72 -15.07
C ASP A 458 -17.83 6.29 -16.45
N ASP A 459 -16.51 6.32 -16.66
CA ASP A 459 -15.88 6.17 -17.99
C ASP A 459 -14.82 5.04 -18.08
N LEU A 460 -14.89 4.00 -17.23
CA LEU A 460 -13.95 2.84 -17.26
C LEU A 460 -14.34 1.72 -18.24
N LEU A 461 -15.12 1.99 -19.30
CA LEU A 461 -15.66 0.97 -20.21
C LEU A 461 -15.47 1.28 -21.71
N GLU A 462 -14.23 1.49 -22.16
CA GLU A 462 -13.90 1.31 -23.59
C GLU A 462 -12.82 0.22 -23.76
N PRO A 463 -13.11 -0.87 -24.52
CA PRO A 463 -12.21 -2.01 -24.68
C PRO A 463 -11.32 -1.92 -25.94
N ASP A 464 -10.05 -2.32 -25.80
CA ASP A 464 -9.17 -2.69 -26.93
C ASP A 464 -9.30 -4.18 -27.27
N ASP A 465 -9.25 -4.51 -28.56
CA ASP A 465 -9.52 -5.82 -29.18
C ASP A 465 -8.39 -6.87 -28.93
N ASP A 466 -8.61 -7.84 -28.03
CA ASP A 466 -7.89 -9.13 -28.00
C ASP A 466 -8.74 -10.24 -27.35
N GLU A 467 -8.49 -11.53 -27.60
CA GLU A 467 -9.37 -12.65 -27.17
C GLU A 467 -9.66 -12.73 -25.64
N SER A 468 -8.85 -12.08 -24.80
CA SER A 468 -9.12 -11.87 -23.36
C SER A 468 -10.35 -10.98 -23.08
N VAL A 469 -10.85 -10.25 -24.08
CA VAL A 469 -12.03 -9.36 -24.02
C VAL A 469 -13.33 -10.14 -23.83
N SER A 470 -13.46 -11.35 -24.38
CA SER A 470 -14.72 -12.11 -24.29
C SER A 470 -15.02 -12.57 -22.86
N VAL A 471 -14.02 -13.15 -22.19
CA VAL A 471 -14.18 -13.73 -20.85
C VAL A 471 -14.38 -12.64 -19.79
N TYR A 472 -13.71 -11.49 -19.96
CA TYR A 472 -13.86 -10.36 -19.07
C TYR A 472 -15.22 -9.66 -19.26
N ALA A 473 -15.67 -9.49 -20.50
CA ALA A 473 -16.99 -8.94 -20.80
C ALA A 473 -18.12 -9.81 -20.22
N GLU A 474 -18.02 -11.14 -20.38
CA GLU A 474 -18.99 -12.08 -19.81
C GLU A 474 -19.03 -12.02 -18.28
N SER A 475 -17.86 -11.87 -17.63
CA SER A 475 -17.79 -11.68 -16.18
C SER A 475 -18.35 -10.31 -15.76
N GLY A 476 -18.11 -9.26 -16.53
CA GLY A 476 -18.66 -7.92 -16.34
C GLY A 476 -20.19 -7.92 -16.39
N ASP A 477 -20.79 -8.62 -17.35
CA ASP A 477 -22.24 -8.79 -17.47
C ASP A 477 -22.84 -9.49 -16.23
N LEU A 478 -22.17 -10.53 -15.72
CA LEU A 478 -22.60 -11.22 -14.49
C LEU A 478 -22.50 -10.31 -13.25
N ILE A 479 -21.46 -9.47 -13.17
CA ILE A 479 -21.30 -8.49 -12.09
C ILE A 479 -22.39 -7.42 -12.17
N GLY A 480 -22.73 -6.94 -13.37
CA GLY A 480 -23.83 -5.99 -13.57
C GLY A 480 -25.17 -6.57 -13.11
N GLN A 481 -25.47 -7.81 -13.50
CA GLN A 481 -26.69 -8.50 -13.04
C GLN A 481 -26.72 -8.72 -11.53
N PHE A 482 -25.57 -9.00 -10.92
CA PHE A 482 -25.46 -9.13 -9.47
C PHE A 482 -25.68 -7.79 -8.75
N HIS A 483 -25.16 -6.68 -9.29
CA HIS A 483 -25.41 -5.34 -8.77
C HIS A 483 -26.92 -5.00 -8.76
N ASP A 484 -27.61 -5.30 -9.86
CA ASP A 484 -29.05 -5.09 -9.98
C ASP A 484 -29.83 -5.95 -9.00
N TYR A 485 -29.45 -7.23 -8.86
CA TYR A 485 -30.04 -8.14 -7.88
C TYR A 485 -29.88 -7.64 -6.43
N LEU A 486 -28.71 -7.11 -6.07
CA LEU A 486 -28.51 -6.51 -4.73
C LEU A 486 -29.40 -5.28 -4.52
N SER A 487 -29.61 -4.49 -5.57
CA SER A 487 -30.51 -3.33 -5.54
C SER A 487 -31.97 -3.76 -5.37
N GLU A 488 -32.40 -4.83 -6.05
CA GLU A 488 -33.74 -5.43 -5.90
C GLU A 488 -34.00 -5.98 -4.49
N LEU A 489 -32.96 -6.51 -3.83
CA LEU A 489 -33.01 -6.94 -2.43
C LEU A 489 -33.03 -5.77 -1.41
N GLY A 490 -33.08 -4.53 -1.88
CA GLY A 490 -33.16 -3.33 -1.04
C GLY A 490 -31.84 -2.92 -0.39
N LYS A 491 -30.69 -3.35 -0.94
CA LYS A 491 -29.38 -2.85 -0.49
C LYS A 491 -29.17 -1.42 -1.00
N SER A 492 -28.42 -0.61 -0.23
CA SER A 492 -28.02 0.72 -0.69
C SER A 492 -27.14 0.60 -1.94
N GLY A 493 -27.24 1.56 -2.87
CA GLY A 493 -26.42 1.55 -4.09
C GLY A 493 -24.92 1.54 -3.80
N THR A 494 -24.50 2.09 -2.66
CA THR A 494 -23.11 2.02 -2.17
C THR A 494 -22.71 0.60 -1.78
N THR A 495 -23.58 -0.11 -1.04
CA THR A 495 -23.35 -1.52 -0.68
C THR A 495 -23.33 -2.42 -1.91
N ALA A 496 -24.26 -2.21 -2.85
CA ALA A 496 -24.32 -2.98 -4.10
C ALA A 496 -23.04 -2.81 -4.93
N ARG A 497 -22.56 -1.57 -5.10
CA ARG A 497 -21.29 -1.26 -5.78
C ARG A 497 -20.08 -1.88 -5.08
N SER A 498 -19.95 -1.68 -3.77
CA SER A 498 -18.86 -2.27 -2.98
C SER A 498 -18.80 -3.79 -3.14
N ARG A 499 -19.95 -4.48 -3.03
CA ARG A 499 -20.00 -5.93 -3.17
C ARG A 499 -19.67 -6.41 -4.57
N SER A 500 -20.10 -5.68 -5.59
CA SER A 500 -19.82 -5.99 -7.00
C SER A 500 -18.34 -5.82 -7.30
N ARG A 501 -17.72 -4.74 -6.80
CA ARG A 501 -16.27 -4.49 -6.93
C ARG A 501 -15.43 -5.57 -6.24
N ASN A 502 -15.87 -6.09 -5.09
CA ASN A 502 -15.16 -7.18 -4.42
C ASN A 502 -15.12 -8.47 -5.26
N VAL A 503 -16.15 -8.73 -6.07
CA VAL A 503 -16.20 -9.91 -6.96
C VAL A 503 -15.29 -9.71 -8.18
N LEU A 504 -15.10 -8.46 -8.62
CA LEU A 504 -14.23 -8.12 -9.75
C LEU A 504 -12.80 -8.66 -9.59
N ILE A 505 -12.24 -8.58 -8.38
CA ILE A 505 -10.89 -9.10 -8.08
C ILE A 505 -10.76 -10.58 -8.48
N TYR A 506 -11.80 -11.37 -8.22
CA TYR A 506 -11.80 -12.78 -8.59
C TYR A 506 -12.05 -12.99 -10.08
N ALA A 507 -12.87 -12.15 -10.71
CA ALA A 507 -13.08 -12.17 -12.16
C ALA A 507 -11.78 -11.88 -12.93
N GLU A 508 -11.04 -10.85 -12.52
CA GLU A 508 -9.72 -10.50 -13.08
C GLU A 508 -8.72 -11.65 -12.92
N PHE A 509 -8.68 -12.26 -11.73
CA PHE A 509 -7.84 -13.42 -11.48
C PHE A 509 -8.18 -14.60 -12.41
N LEU A 510 -9.46 -14.96 -12.52
CA LEU A 510 -9.90 -16.06 -13.39
C LEU A 510 -9.62 -15.78 -14.86
N ALA A 511 -9.87 -14.56 -15.33
CA ALA A 511 -9.57 -14.17 -16.70
C ALA A 511 -8.05 -14.24 -16.97
N SER A 512 -7.23 -13.67 -16.09
CA SER A 512 -5.78 -13.55 -16.30
C SER A 512 -5.04 -14.88 -16.23
N TYR A 513 -5.39 -15.76 -15.30
CA TYR A 513 -4.63 -16.98 -15.03
C TYR A 513 -5.27 -18.26 -15.55
N TYR A 514 -6.59 -18.24 -15.80
CA TYR A 514 -7.35 -19.41 -16.21
C TYR A 514 -8.09 -19.23 -17.52
N ASN A 515 -8.18 -18.00 -18.06
CA ASN A 515 -9.05 -17.65 -19.17
C ASN A 515 -10.49 -18.17 -18.96
N ARG A 516 -11.00 -17.99 -17.74
CA ARG A 516 -12.30 -18.47 -17.28
C ARG A 516 -13.20 -17.33 -16.82
N THR A 517 -14.51 -17.52 -16.98
CA THR A 517 -15.50 -16.57 -16.47
C THR A 517 -15.78 -16.82 -14.98
N LEU A 518 -16.45 -15.88 -14.32
CA LEU A 518 -16.98 -16.09 -12.97
C LEU A 518 -17.92 -17.30 -12.85
N ALA A 519 -18.60 -17.72 -13.93
CA ALA A 519 -19.46 -18.89 -13.92
C ALA A 519 -18.67 -20.21 -13.85
N ASP A 520 -17.42 -20.20 -14.31
CA ASP A 520 -16.51 -21.35 -14.33
C ASP A 520 -15.60 -21.43 -13.10
N GLY A 521 -15.75 -20.48 -12.17
CA GLY A 521 -14.99 -20.47 -10.93
C GLY A 521 -15.36 -21.66 -10.05
N ASP A 522 -14.34 -22.31 -9.49
CA ASP A 522 -14.48 -23.48 -8.64
C ASP A 522 -13.78 -23.28 -7.29
N TYR A 523 -13.79 -24.33 -6.46
CA TYR A 523 -13.14 -24.29 -5.16
C TYR A 523 -11.64 -23.97 -5.27
N ALA A 524 -10.94 -24.61 -6.20
CA ALA A 524 -9.49 -24.59 -6.24
C ALA A 524 -8.97 -23.25 -6.76
N THR A 525 -9.66 -22.67 -7.75
CA THR A 525 -9.36 -21.31 -8.23
C THR A 525 -9.67 -20.26 -7.18
N LEU A 526 -10.77 -20.41 -6.42
CA LEU A 526 -11.11 -19.46 -5.36
C LEU A 526 -10.16 -19.57 -4.15
N ASP A 527 -9.72 -20.79 -3.82
CA ASP A 527 -8.70 -21.04 -2.79
C ASP A 527 -7.36 -20.37 -3.16
N GLU A 528 -6.85 -20.56 -4.37
CA GLU A 528 -5.64 -19.87 -4.83
C GLU A 528 -5.83 -18.34 -4.85
N CYS A 529 -6.99 -17.87 -5.32
CA CYS A 529 -7.28 -16.43 -5.35
C CYS A 529 -7.15 -15.80 -3.95
N LEU A 530 -7.75 -16.43 -2.93
CA LEU A 530 -7.84 -15.87 -1.57
C LEU A 530 -6.57 -16.08 -0.74
N PHE A 531 -5.90 -17.23 -0.89
CA PHE A 531 -4.78 -17.63 -0.03
C PHE A 531 -3.41 -17.45 -0.67
N TYR A 532 -3.34 -17.01 -1.94
CA TYR A 532 -2.06 -16.77 -2.62
C TYR A 532 -2.05 -15.50 -3.48
N TYR A 533 -2.98 -15.36 -4.42
CA TYR A 533 -2.98 -14.25 -5.36
C TYR A 533 -3.30 -12.91 -4.67
N TYR A 534 -4.42 -12.84 -3.95
CA TYR A 534 -4.89 -11.61 -3.32
C TYR A 534 -3.85 -11.00 -2.38
N PRO A 535 -3.29 -11.72 -1.40
CA PRO A 535 -2.28 -11.18 -0.48
C PRO A 535 -1.03 -10.63 -1.17
N ARG A 536 -0.66 -11.18 -2.34
CA ARG A 536 0.62 -10.87 -3.01
C ARG A 536 0.51 -9.81 -4.10
N ARG A 537 -0.56 -9.83 -4.88
CA ARG A 537 -0.68 -9.05 -6.12
C ARG A 537 -1.62 -7.86 -6.00
N VAL A 538 -2.53 -7.87 -5.02
CA VAL A 538 -3.46 -6.76 -4.83
C VAL A 538 -2.85 -5.77 -3.84
N MET A 539 -2.60 -4.54 -4.31
CA MET A 539 -2.12 -3.46 -3.45
C MET A 539 -3.14 -3.15 -2.36
N ASN A 540 -2.66 -2.79 -1.15
CA ASN A 540 -3.50 -2.44 0.00
C ASN A 540 -4.40 -3.57 0.51
N THR A 541 -3.92 -4.81 0.50
CA THR A 541 -4.61 -5.91 1.15
C THR A 541 -4.84 -5.59 2.62
N SER A 542 -6.09 -5.75 3.08
CA SER A 542 -6.41 -5.68 4.50
C SER A 542 -7.15 -6.93 4.99
N PRO A 543 -6.98 -7.30 6.28
CA PRO A 543 -7.70 -8.40 6.91
C PRO A 543 -9.22 -8.20 6.88
N ARG A 544 -9.68 -6.94 6.90
CA ARG A 544 -11.10 -6.59 6.77
C ARG A 544 -11.59 -6.84 5.35
N GLN A 545 -10.88 -6.32 4.36
CA GLN A 545 -11.30 -6.40 2.96
C GLN A 545 -11.37 -7.85 2.47
N VAL A 546 -10.44 -8.73 2.84
CA VAL A 546 -10.53 -10.15 2.44
C VAL A 546 -11.78 -10.84 3.02
N ARG A 547 -12.22 -10.47 4.24
CA ARG A 547 -13.50 -10.97 4.80
C ARG A 547 -14.70 -10.45 4.01
N GLU A 548 -14.65 -9.20 3.57
CA GLU A 548 -15.68 -8.60 2.71
C GLU A 548 -15.72 -9.27 1.34
N ILE A 549 -14.57 -9.57 0.73
CA ILE A 549 -14.46 -10.33 -0.53
C ILE A 549 -15.09 -11.71 -0.39
N CYS A 550 -14.71 -12.49 0.64
CA CYS A 550 -15.31 -13.80 0.90
C CYS A 550 -16.85 -13.72 1.03
N THR A 551 -17.36 -12.64 1.64
CA THR A 551 -18.80 -12.42 1.80
C THR A 551 -19.48 -12.08 0.48
N SER A 552 -18.89 -11.21 -0.33
CA SER A 552 -19.37 -10.86 -1.66
C SER A 552 -19.37 -12.06 -2.60
N VAL A 553 -18.29 -12.84 -2.63
CA VAL A 553 -18.19 -14.05 -3.47
C VAL A 553 -19.24 -15.10 -3.09
N LYS A 554 -19.46 -15.33 -1.80
CA LYS A 554 -20.54 -16.23 -1.34
C LYS A 554 -21.90 -15.79 -1.87
N GLN A 555 -22.23 -14.50 -1.75
CA GLN A 555 -23.51 -13.97 -2.18
C GLN A 555 -23.67 -14.02 -3.69
N PHE A 556 -22.59 -13.73 -4.43
CA PHE A 556 -22.55 -13.85 -5.87
C PHE A 556 -22.87 -15.28 -6.32
N TYR A 557 -22.21 -16.29 -5.75
CA TYR A 557 -22.49 -17.69 -6.12
C TYR A 557 -23.87 -18.19 -5.67
N SER A 558 -24.42 -17.69 -4.56
CA SER A 558 -25.82 -17.93 -4.22
C SER A 558 -26.79 -17.31 -5.24
N PHE A 559 -26.51 -16.09 -5.71
CA PHE A 559 -27.26 -15.45 -6.81
C PHE A 559 -27.18 -16.27 -8.12
N MET A 560 -25.99 -16.74 -8.48
CA MET A 560 -25.78 -17.55 -9.69
C MET A 560 -26.58 -18.86 -9.65
N LYS A 561 -26.69 -19.46 -8.46
CA LYS A 561 -27.52 -20.66 -8.23
C LYS A 561 -29.01 -20.34 -8.29
N GLU A 562 -29.46 -19.23 -7.70
CA GLU A 562 -30.86 -18.80 -7.77
C GLU A 562 -31.31 -18.52 -9.21
N ARG A 563 -30.41 -17.98 -10.03
CA ARG A 563 -30.61 -17.75 -11.48
C ARG A 563 -30.47 -19.02 -12.32
N GLY A 564 -30.05 -20.13 -11.73
CA GLY A 564 -29.87 -21.41 -12.42
C GLY A 564 -28.67 -21.45 -13.36
N VAL A 565 -27.72 -20.53 -13.22
CA VAL A 565 -26.48 -20.49 -14.02
C VAL A 565 -25.53 -21.61 -13.59
N ILE A 566 -25.49 -21.90 -12.28
CA ILE A 566 -24.72 -23.01 -11.71
C ILE A 566 -25.63 -23.98 -10.94
N GLY A 567 -25.23 -25.25 -10.87
CA GLY A 567 -25.95 -26.26 -10.11
C GLY A 567 -25.74 -26.18 -8.60
N GLU A 568 -24.62 -25.62 -8.14
CA GLU A 568 -24.18 -25.72 -6.75
C GLU A 568 -23.28 -24.55 -6.32
N ASP A 569 -23.46 -24.07 -5.09
CA ASP A 569 -22.71 -22.97 -4.47
C ASP A 569 -21.98 -23.40 -3.17
N ARG A 570 -21.96 -24.70 -2.84
CA ARG A 570 -21.40 -25.21 -1.57
C ARG A 570 -19.91 -24.88 -1.39
N PHE A 571 -19.14 -24.84 -2.48
CA PHE A 571 -17.72 -24.47 -2.46
C PHE A 571 -17.51 -23.02 -1.96
N ALA A 572 -18.30 -22.07 -2.47
CA ALA A 572 -18.22 -20.66 -2.06
C ALA A 572 -18.65 -20.48 -0.60
N GLN A 573 -19.65 -21.25 -0.14
CA GLN A 573 -20.04 -21.25 1.27
C GLN A 573 -18.95 -21.80 2.19
N ALA A 574 -18.24 -22.84 1.76
CA ALA A 574 -17.15 -23.44 2.53
C ALA A 574 -15.95 -22.50 2.65
N LEU A 575 -15.55 -21.83 1.56
CA LEU A 575 -14.50 -20.82 1.59
C LEU A 575 -14.90 -19.59 2.43
N TRP A 576 -16.16 -19.17 2.41
CA TRP A 576 -16.64 -18.11 3.29
C TRP A 576 -16.57 -18.46 4.79
N ARG A 577 -16.75 -19.74 5.16
CA ARG A 577 -16.56 -20.19 6.55
C ARG A 577 -15.09 -20.05 7.00
N ARG A 578 -14.17 -20.01 6.05
CA ARG A 578 -12.71 -19.88 6.26
C ARG A 578 -12.21 -18.45 6.10
N ARG A 579 -13.09 -17.46 6.00
CA ARG A 579 -12.70 -16.04 5.83
C ARG A 579 -11.73 -15.56 6.92
N ASP A 580 -11.81 -16.09 8.12
CA ASP A 580 -10.91 -15.73 9.22
C ASP A 580 -9.52 -16.35 9.04
N GLN A 581 -9.40 -17.51 8.38
CA GLN A 581 -8.11 -18.07 7.97
C GLN A 581 -7.46 -17.21 6.88
N ALA A 582 -8.24 -16.76 5.88
CA ALA A 582 -7.73 -15.86 4.84
C ALA A 582 -7.31 -14.50 5.41
N SER A 583 -8.11 -13.97 6.35
CA SER A 583 -7.79 -12.76 7.09
C SER A 583 -6.50 -12.87 7.89
N ARG A 584 -6.34 -13.96 8.64
CA ARG A 584 -5.13 -14.24 9.41
C ARG A 584 -3.90 -14.42 8.53
N LEU A 585 -4.07 -14.99 7.32
CA LEU A 585 -2.98 -15.08 6.35
C LEU A 585 -2.47 -13.69 5.95
N VAL A 586 -3.39 -12.76 5.63
CA VAL A 586 -3.03 -11.36 5.33
C VAL A 586 -2.34 -10.69 6.53
N GLU A 587 -2.87 -10.87 7.74
CA GLU A 587 -2.26 -10.33 8.97
C GLU A 587 -0.83 -10.83 9.21
N ILE A 588 -0.57 -12.11 8.93
CA ILE A 588 0.78 -12.69 9.06
C ILE A 588 1.69 -12.18 7.94
N TYR A 589 1.20 -12.13 6.69
CA TYR A 589 1.97 -11.64 5.56
C TYR A 589 2.42 -10.19 5.75
N ASP A 590 1.53 -9.31 6.21
CA ASP A 590 1.83 -7.89 6.48
C ASP A 590 2.93 -7.71 7.55
N ARG A 591 3.14 -8.71 8.42
CA ARG A 591 4.16 -8.71 9.48
C ARG A 591 5.51 -9.30 9.02
N ILE A 592 5.55 -10.00 7.89
CA ILE A 592 6.79 -10.54 7.33
C ILE A 592 7.52 -9.40 6.63
N THR A 593 8.64 -8.94 7.22
CA THR A 593 9.45 -7.85 6.67
C THR A 593 10.38 -8.37 5.58
N SER A 594 10.44 -7.73 4.41
CA SER A 594 11.36 -8.14 3.31
C SER A 594 12.84 -8.00 3.67
N ASP A 595 13.16 -7.18 4.68
CA ASP A 595 14.53 -7.03 5.20
C ASP A 595 14.84 -8.02 6.32
N SER A 596 13.90 -8.91 6.69
CA SER A 596 14.20 -10.01 7.60
C SER A 596 15.19 -10.97 6.92
N PRO A 597 16.29 -11.37 7.59
CA PRO A 597 17.18 -12.39 7.06
C PRO A 597 16.46 -13.74 6.86
N ASN A 598 15.29 -13.93 7.47
CA ASN A 598 14.44 -15.11 7.33
C ASN A 598 13.24 -14.88 6.41
N PHE A 599 13.18 -13.77 5.66
CA PHE A 599 12.04 -13.44 4.80
C PHE A 599 11.66 -14.60 3.88
N GLU A 600 12.60 -15.12 3.10
CA GLU A 600 12.34 -16.22 2.15
C GLU A 600 11.81 -17.46 2.86
N ALA A 601 12.37 -17.79 4.03
CA ALA A 601 11.94 -18.94 4.81
C ALA A 601 10.51 -18.78 5.35
N LEU A 602 10.19 -17.60 5.92
CA LEU A 602 8.85 -17.28 6.42
C LEU A 602 7.83 -17.20 5.26
N PHE A 603 8.22 -16.60 4.15
CA PHE A 603 7.39 -16.46 2.95
C PHE A 603 7.06 -17.83 2.35
N SER A 604 8.06 -18.65 2.06
CA SER A 604 7.87 -19.99 1.52
C SER A 604 7.08 -20.87 2.49
N ARG A 605 7.27 -20.70 3.80
CA ARG A 605 6.46 -21.41 4.79
C ARG A 605 5.01 -20.95 4.83
N LEU A 606 4.74 -19.65 4.70
CA LEU A 606 3.38 -19.09 4.70
C LEU A 606 2.60 -19.49 3.44
N PHE A 607 3.27 -19.58 2.29
CA PHE A 607 2.66 -19.96 1.02
C PHE A 607 3.04 -21.37 0.56
N GLN A 608 3.47 -22.22 1.49
CA GLN A 608 3.94 -23.58 1.24
C GLN A 608 3.11 -24.34 0.19
N PRO A 609 1.76 -24.34 0.25
CA PRO A 609 0.95 -25.14 -0.67
C PRO A 609 1.07 -24.70 -2.15
N TYR A 610 1.49 -23.47 -2.40
CA TYR A 610 1.63 -22.86 -3.72
C TYR A 610 3.09 -22.67 -4.15
N THR A 611 4.05 -22.86 -3.25
CA THR A 611 5.48 -22.64 -3.48
C THR A 611 6.30 -23.92 -3.51
N ASP A 612 5.83 -25.01 -2.89
CA ASP A 612 6.50 -26.32 -2.85
C ASP A 612 6.31 -27.19 -4.09
#